data_AF-A0AA38SAP1-F1
#
_entry.id   AF-A0AA38SAP1-F1
#
_cell.length_a   1.000
_cell.length_b   1.000
_cell.length_c   1.000
_cell.angle_alpha   90.00
_cell.angle_beta   90.00
_cell.angle_gamma   90.00
#
_symmetry.space_group_name_H-M   'P 1'
#
loop_
_entity.id
_entity.type
_entity.pdbx_description
1 polymer ?
#
loop_
_entity_poly.entity_id
_entity_poly.type
_entity_poly.pdbx_seq_one_letter_code
_entity_poly.pdbx_strand_id
1 'polypeptide(L)'
;MASCSAGSYAGSAKNTRLGLVRLRTNTLEYSRISSTMYASDTIVAHFQTVNSCGRAVVAMSFAATAQYLWWPRPEHQPKTSPFSDAVDVFKLKLQDAYDARIATVASAGNYTSRPAL
;
A
#
# COMPACT_ATOMS: atom_id res chain seq x y z
N MET A 1 8.98 -5.42 10.61
CA MET A 1 8.93 -4.13 9.89
C MET A 1 9.17 -2.95 10.83
N ALA A 2 8.24 -2.58 11.72
CA ALA A 2 8.36 -1.37 12.56
C ALA A 2 9.68 -1.27 13.34
N SER A 3 10.15 -2.39 13.92
CA SER A 3 11.46 -2.45 14.62
C SER A 3 12.66 -2.18 13.69
N CYS A 4 12.62 -2.64 12.44
CA CYS A 4 13.69 -2.37 11.47
C CYS A 4 13.69 -0.91 11.00
N SER A 5 12.55 -0.22 11.05
CA SER A 5 12.44 1.19 10.65
C SER A 5 12.78 2.14 11.80
N ALA A 6 12.22 1.91 12.99
CA ALA A 6 12.32 2.84 14.12
C ALA A 6 12.53 2.16 15.47
N GLY A 7 12.92 0.87 15.48
CA GLY A 7 13.30 0.18 16.71
C GLY A 7 14.59 0.73 17.30
N SER A 8 14.72 0.69 18.62
CA SER A 8 15.88 1.21 19.35
C SER A 8 17.20 0.55 18.94
N TYR A 9 17.17 -0.75 18.64
CA TYR A 9 18.35 -1.54 18.31
C TYR A 9 18.77 -1.37 16.84
N ALA A 10 17.88 -1.73 15.89
CA ALA A 10 18.19 -1.84 14.47
C ALA A 10 17.50 -0.79 13.57
N GLY A 11 16.71 0.13 14.15
CA GLY A 11 15.97 1.13 13.40
C GLY A 11 16.87 2.27 12.90
N SER A 12 16.68 2.67 11.64
CA SER A 12 17.35 3.84 11.07
C SER A 12 16.78 5.16 11.59
N ALA A 13 15.48 5.21 11.92
CA ALA A 13 14.77 6.42 12.35
C ALA A 13 14.33 6.31 13.82
N LYS A 14 15.29 6.20 14.76
CA LYS A 14 15.03 5.90 16.19
C LYS A 14 14.16 6.93 16.93
N ASN A 15 14.15 8.18 16.48
CA ASN A 15 13.39 9.28 17.10
C ASN A 15 12.07 9.58 16.39
N THR A 16 11.67 8.78 15.41
CA THR A 16 10.41 9.01 14.68
C THR A 16 9.21 8.54 15.48
N ARG A 17 8.06 9.17 15.25
CA ARG A 17 6.79 8.70 15.79
C ARG A 17 6.30 7.53 14.96
N LEU A 18 5.95 6.43 15.63
CA LEU A 18 5.43 5.24 14.98
C LEU A 18 3.90 5.22 15.02
N GLY A 19 3.28 5.19 13.83
CA GLY A 19 1.88 4.83 13.65
C GLY A 19 1.79 3.39 13.14
N LEU A 20 0.90 2.59 13.72
CA LEU A 20 0.65 1.22 13.27
C LEU A 20 -0.79 1.10 12.80
N VAL A 21 -0.97 0.60 11.58
CA VAL A 21 -2.30 0.27 11.04
C VAL A 21 -2.39 -1.24 10.87
N ARG A 22 -3.33 -1.84 11.60
CA ARG A 22 -3.64 -3.26 11.47
C ARG A 22 -4.70 -3.45 10.40
N LEU A 23 -4.31 -4.04 9.28
CA LEU A 23 -5.26 -4.43 8.24
C LEU A 23 -6.16 -5.58 8.74
N ARG A 24 -7.43 -5.56 8.34
CA ARG A 24 -8.34 -6.67 8.60
C ARG A 24 -7.89 -7.88 7.77
N THR A 25 -7.58 -8.96 8.45
CA THR A 25 -7.11 -10.21 7.84
C THR A 25 -8.29 -11.16 7.58
N ASN A 26 -8.30 -11.81 6.41
CA ASN A 26 -9.20 -12.94 6.14
C ASN A 26 -8.62 -14.24 6.74
N THR A 27 -7.29 -14.37 6.68
CA THR A 27 -6.49 -15.45 7.30
C THR A 27 -5.18 -14.84 7.81
N LEU A 28 -4.34 -15.61 8.53
CA LEU A 28 -3.08 -15.11 9.09
C LEU A 28 -2.14 -14.44 8.07
N GLU A 29 -2.26 -14.78 6.78
CA GLU A 29 -1.34 -14.33 5.72
C GLU A 29 -1.99 -13.38 4.71
N TYR A 30 -3.33 -13.31 4.64
CA TYR A 30 -4.04 -12.59 3.58
C TYR A 30 -5.00 -11.53 4.13
N SER A 31 -5.01 -10.36 3.49
CA SER A 31 -5.96 -9.27 3.72
C SER A 31 -6.67 -8.90 2.41
N ARG A 32 -7.84 -8.26 2.51
CA ARG A 32 -8.56 -7.74 1.34
C ARG A 32 -7.90 -6.45 0.87
N ILE A 33 -7.85 -6.25 -0.44
CA ILE A 33 -7.36 -4.99 -1.03
C ILE A 33 -8.19 -3.80 -0.53
N SER A 34 -9.51 -3.96 -0.41
CA SER A 34 -10.38 -2.91 0.14
C SER A 34 -9.97 -2.47 1.55
N SER A 35 -9.54 -3.39 2.42
CA SER A 35 -9.03 -3.04 3.75
C SER A 35 -7.78 -2.16 3.69
N THR A 36 -6.95 -2.34 2.66
CA THR A 36 -5.76 -1.53 2.43
C THR A 36 -6.12 -0.15 1.88
N MET A 37 -7.12 -0.06 0.99
CA MET A 37 -7.63 1.23 0.49
C MET A 37 -8.25 2.08 1.60
N TYR A 38 -9.04 1.49 2.49
CA TYR A 38 -9.55 2.21 3.65
C TYR A 38 -8.42 2.65 4.59
N ALA A 39 -7.40 1.81 4.76
CA ALA A 39 -6.23 2.16 5.55
C ALA A 39 -5.45 3.34 4.95
N SER A 40 -5.25 3.41 3.62
CA SER A 40 -4.53 4.53 3.00
C SER A 40 -5.23 5.86 3.26
N ASP A 41 -6.56 5.90 3.16
CA ASP A 41 -7.33 7.15 3.36
C ASP A 41 -7.24 7.62 4.80
N THR A 42 -7.35 6.70 5.75
CA THR A 42 -7.19 7.03 7.19
C THR A 42 -5.77 7.47 7.52
N ILE A 43 -4.75 6.91 6.87
CA ILE A 43 -3.36 7.32 7.03
C ILE A 43 -3.16 8.76 6.52
N VAL A 44 -3.63 9.09 5.32
CA VAL A 44 -3.52 10.44 4.75
C VAL A 44 -4.25 11.45 5.64
N ALA A 45 -5.48 11.15 6.04
CA ALA A 45 -6.25 12.00 6.95
C ALA A 45 -5.52 12.20 8.29
N HIS A 46 -4.99 11.12 8.88
CA HIS A 46 -4.21 11.22 10.11
C HIS A 46 -3.01 12.14 9.92
N PHE A 47 -2.19 11.95 8.88
CA PHE A 47 -1.02 12.78 8.63
C PHE A 47 -1.34 14.27 8.46
N GLN A 48 -2.46 14.60 7.82
CA GLN A 48 -2.96 15.96 7.73
C GLN A 48 -3.31 16.53 9.12
N THR A 49 -3.95 15.74 9.99
CA THR A 49 -4.30 16.18 11.36
C THR A 49 -3.10 16.39 12.28
N VAL A 50 -2.08 15.53 12.21
CA VAL A 50 -0.86 15.67 13.04
C VAL A 50 0.15 16.65 12.45
N ASN A 51 -0.22 17.38 11.39
CA ASN A 51 0.59 18.40 10.73
C ASN A 51 2.01 17.92 10.38
N SER A 52 2.10 16.71 9.82
CA SER A 52 3.40 16.10 9.52
C SER A 52 4.04 16.65 8.23
N CYS A 53 3.36 17.55 7.49
CA CYS A 53 3.86 18.37 6.36
C CYS A 53 4.98 17.76 5.50
N GLY A 54 4.77 16.55 4.99
CA GLY A 54 5.74 15.89 4.10
C GLY A 54 6.95 15.24 4.76
N ARG A 55 6.90 15.03 6.08
CA ARG A 55 7.94 14.34 6.88
C ARG A 55 7.49 12.94 7.27
N ALA A 56 6.73 12.30 6.40
CA ALA A 56 6.01 11.06 6.65
C ALA A 56 6.45 9.98 5.66
N VAL A 57 6.66 8.78 6.18
CA VAL A 57 6.92 7.58 5.38
C VAL A 57 5.88 6.52 5.73
N VAL A 58 5.23 5.97 4.72
CA VAL A 58 4.32 4.83 4.85
C VAL A 58 5.02 3.61 4.30
N ALA A 59 5.36 2.68 5.20
CA ALA A 59 5.98 1.41 4.85
C ALA A 59 4.93 0.30 4.79
N MET A 60 4.85 -0.38 3.64
CA MET A 60 3.92 -1.49 3.37
C MET A 60 4.72 -2.77 3.13
N SER A 61 4.50 -3.80 3.96
CA SER A 61 5.17 -5.10 3.87
C SER A 61 4.19 -6.18 3.44
N PHE A 62 3.44 -5.88 2.39
CA PHE A 62 2.57 -6.82 1.70
C PHE A 62 2.70 -6.56 0.20
N ALA A 63 2.29 -7.52 -0.61
CA ALA A 63 2.22 -7.39 -2.05
C ALA A 63 0.94 -8.10 -2.55
N ALA A 64 0.48 -7.71 -3.73
CA ALA A 64 -0.62 -8.36 -4.42
C ALA A 64 -0.22 -8.57 -5.89
N THR A 65 -0.72 -9.65 -6.50
CA THR A 65 -0.55 -9.87 -7.94
C THR A 65 -1.31 -8.81 -8.72
N ALA A 66 -0.70 -8.28 -9.79
CA ALA A 66 -1.24 -7.18 -10.58
C ALA A 66 -2.72 -7.35 -10.98
N GLN A 67 -3.14 -8.58 -11.33
CA GLN A 67 -4.52 -8.90 -11.69
C GLN A 67 -5.60 -8.48 -10.67
N TYR A 68 -5.25 -8.33 -9.39
CA TYR A 68 -6.20 -7.91 -8.35
C TYR A 68 -6.21 -6.40 -8.08
N LEU A 69 -5.24 -5.66 -8.62
CA LEU A 69 -5.08 -4.22 -8.41
C LEU A 69 -5.87 -3.39 -9.44
N TRP A 70 -6.27 -4.01 -10.55
CA TRP A 70 -6.88 -3.34 -11.69
C TRP A 70 -8.41 -3.47 -11.66
N TRP A 71 -9.11 -2.36 -11.95
CA TRP A 71 -10.55 -2.34 -12.13
C TRP A 71 -10.94 -1.73 -13.50
N PRO A 72 -11.74 -2.44 -14.34
CA PRO A 72 -12.08 -3.87 -14.23
C PRO A 72 -10.82 -4.74 -14.31
N ARG A 73 -10.89 -6.01 -13.89
CA ARG A 73 -9.74 -6.93 -14.00
C ARG A 73 -9.24 -6.94 -15.46
N PRO A 74 -7.93 -7.04 -15.72
CA PRO A 74 -7.39 -6.91 -17.07
C PRO A 74 -7.96 -7.96 -18.04
N GLU A 75 -8.26 -9.15 -17.53
CA GLU A 75 -8.89 -10.26 -18.26
C GLU A 75 -10.35 -9.98 -18.69
N HIS A 76 -11.02 -9.04 -18.02
CA HIS A 76 -12.42 -8.66 -18.27
C HIS A 76 -12.54 -7.29 -18.95
N GLN A 77 -11.43 -6.70 -19.41
CA GLN A 77 -11.50 -5.49 -20.22
C GLN A 77 -12.10 -5.82 -21.60
N PRO A 78 -13.24 -5.22 -21.99
CA PRO A 78 -13.67 -5.27 -23.38
C PRO A 78 -12.63 -4.53 -24.22
N LYS A 79 -12.00 -5.23 -25.17
CA LYS A 79 -10.97 -4.71 -26.10
C LYS A 79 -11.42 -3.49 -26.93
N THR A 80 -12.70 -3.12 -26.88
CA THR A 80 -13.35 -2.19 -27.81
C THR A 80 -14.13 -1.05 -27.14
N SER A 81 -14.14 -0.92 -25.81
CA SER A 81 -14.86 0.19 -25.16
C SER A 81 -13.97 1.45 -25.08
N PRO A 82 -14.42 2.61 -25.56
CA PRO A 82 -13.68 3.88 -25.41
C PRO A 82 -13.62 4.39 -23.95
N PHE A 83 -14.21 3.65 -23.00
CA PHE A 83 -14.17 3.92 -21.57
C PHE A 83 -13.34 2.86 -20.79
N SER A 84 -12.53 2.04 -21.48
CA SER A 84 -11.83 0.89 -20.87
C SER A 84 -10.39 1.15 -20.41
N ASP A 85 -10.08 2.33 -19.91
CA ASP A 85 -8.83 2.53 -19.20
C ASP A 85 -8.93 1.79 -17.86
N ALA A 86 -8.43 0.55 -17.80
CA ALA A 86 -8.40 -0.15 -16.52
C ALA A 86 -7.52 0.64 -15.55
N VAL A 87 -8.11 0.96 -14.40
CA VAL A 87 -7.49 1.81 -13.41
C VAL A 87 -6.85 0.93 -12.37
N ASP A 88 -5.55 1.11 -12.18
CA ASP A 88 -4.87 0.61 -10.99
C ASP A 88 -5.32 1.46 -9.80
N VAL A 89 -6.21 0.88 -8.99
CA VAL A 89 -6.79 1.57 -7.82
C VAL A 89 -5.70 1.87 -6.79
N PHE A 90 -4.64 1.05 -6.74
CA PHE A 90 -3.50 1.25 -5.88
C PHE A 90 -2.69 2.47 -6.33
N LYS A 91 -2.51 2.65 -7.63
CA LYS A 91 -1.83 3.84 -8.19
C LYS A 91 -2.54 5.14 -7.81
N LEU A 92 -3.87 5.17 -7.81
CA LEU A 92 -4.63 6.34 -7.35
C LEU A 92 -4.31 6.68 -5.88
N LYS A 93 -4.33 5.69 -4.99
CA LYS A 93 -4.03 5.92 -3.57
C LYS A 93 -2.57 6.28 -3.30
N LEU A 94 -1.64 5.78 -4.12
CA LEU A 94 -0.25 6.21 -4.06
C LEU A 94 -0.08 7.66 -4.52
N GLN A 95 -0.87 8.10 -5.51
CA GLN A 95 -0.90 9.49 -5.93
C GLN A 95 -1.46 10.40 -4.84
N ASP A 96 -2.57 10.02 -4.18
CA ASP A 96 -3.13 10.77 -3.05
C ASP A 96 -2.08 10.96 -1.92
N ALA A 97 -1.33 9.90 -1.62
CA ALA A 97 -0.25 9.95 -0.63
C ALA A 97 0.90 10.88 -1.09
N TYR A 98 1.28 10.82 -2.36
CA TYR A 98 2.31 11.69 -2.94
C TYR A 98 1.90 13.16 -2.90
N ASP A 99 0.66 13.48 -3.24
CA ASP A 99 0.13 14.84 -3.20
C ASP A 99 0.06 15.37 -1.76
N ALA A 100 -0.18 14.48 -0.79
CA ALA A 100 -0.04 14.76 0.64
C ALA A 100 1.44 14.83 1.14
N ARG A 101 2.41 14.72 0.23
CA ARG A 101 3.87 14.70 0.47
C ARG A 101 4.34 13.51 1.32
N ILE A 102 3.61 12.42 1.32
CA ILE A 102 3.95 11.20 2.06
C ILE A 102 4.75 10.28 1.14
N ALA A 103 5.96 9.91 1.55
CA ALA A 103 6.72 8.90 0.83
C ALA A 103 6.16 7.51 1.11
N THR A 104 5.83 6.76 0.06
CA THR A 104 5.31 5.40 0.17
C THR A 104 6.39 4.40 -0.23
N VAL A 105 6.56 3.33 0.55
CA VAL A 105 7.51 2.26 0.27
C VAL A 105 6.78 0.93 0.39
N ALA A 106 6.88 0.08 -0.65
CA ALA A 106 6.22 -1.22 -0.69
C ALA A 106 7.26 -2.35 -0.88
N SER A 107 6.97 -3.52 -0.31
CA SER A 107 7.69 -4.74 -0.63
C SER A 107 7.34 -5.21 -2.05
N ALA A 108 8.33 -5.72 -2.79
CA ALA A 108 8.13 -6.31 -4.12
C ALA A 108 7.30 -7.60 -4.07
N GLY A 109 7.13 -8.20 -2.88
CA GLY A 109 6.53 -9.50 -2.71
C GLY A 109 7.50 -10.65 -2.99
N ASN A 110 7.25 -11.80 -2.38
CA ASN A 110 8.09 -12.98 -2.51
C ASN A 110 7.51 -13.95 -3.56
N TYR A 111 7.13 -13.41 -4.72
CA TYR A 111 6.66 -14.21 -5.84
C TYR A 111 7.88 -14.82 -6.56
N THR A 112 8.42 -15.92 -6.02
CA THR A 112 9.41 -16.69 -6.77
C THR A 112 8.77 -17.19 -8.05
N SER A 113 9.43 -17.01 -9.19
CA SER A 113 9.18 -17.73 -10.43
C SER A 113 9.46 -19.22 -10.21
N ARG A 114 8.60 -19.91 -9.46
CA ARG A 114 8.62 -21.37 -9.40
C ARG A 114 7.91 -21.87 -10.66
N PRO A 115 8.58 -22.63 -11.54
CA PRO A 115 7.83 -23.47 -12.46
C PRO A 115 6.94 -24.37 -11.59
N ALA A 116 5.66 -24.43 -11.95
CA ALA A 116 4.74 -25.38 -11.33
C ALA A 116 5.36 -26.78 -11.45
N LEU A 117 5.56 -27.45 -10.32
CA LEU A 117 5.79 -28.90 -10.28
C LEU A 117 4.48 -29.61 -10.61
#